data_AF-A0A9E1QQJ8-F1
#
_entry.id   AF-A0A9E1QQJ8-F1
#
_cell.length_a   1.000
_cell.length_b   1.000
_cell.length_c   1.000
_cell.angle_alpha   90.00
_cell.angle_beta   90.00
_cell.angle_gamma   90.00
#
_symmetry.space_group_name_H-M   'P 1'
#
loop_
_entity.id
_entity.type
_entity.pdbx_description
1 polymer ?
#
loop_
_entity_poly.entity_id
_entity_poly.type
_entity_poly.pdbx_seq_one_letter_code
_entity_poly.pdbx_strand_id
1 'polypeptide(L)'
;MDKFVTSQNYICVSGYGWSGSSACVDLLKEFEGFGALQGEFRIAKDPYGLRDLEGSLVHNWDFIRHDVAIRDFLAFCKVLSRGTGLFSKVGKNFANKLNIDFMLESKSYIDRLTNMIYLGDTFVHRYNIPAYKNFIMKARNKLGKNNAKLMYFARPNEVDFIRETRDYIDSLFVNYMSVEKINTLVLDQAIPPTNIIGTSKYFKNIKVIIVDRDPRDIYANMVKRSRLLGSDLSNIDSATKYIQWHKQLRRMSVIDSNNIDIDKYILRLSFEDLVLKRDNSVEKIIKFLGGDAQHKNKDVYFSPAYSAKNIGLWKSYTDQSVMDKISKELESYCYAG
;
A
#
# COMPACT_ATOMS: atom_id res chain seq x y z
N MET A 1 -35.72 3.27 -8.10
CA MET A 1 -34.37 3.88 -8.00
C MET A 1 -33.75 3.24 -6.77
N ASP A 2 -33.28 2.01 -6.92
CA ASP A 2 -32.87 1.21 -5.77
C ASP A 2 -31.50 1.68 -5.32
N LYS A 3 -31.49 2.46 -4.24
CA LYS A 3 -30.29 2.70 -3.45
C LYS A 3 -29.93 1.38 -2.77
N PHE A 4 -29.27 0.50 -3.52
CA PHE A 4 -28.36 -0.45 -2.90
C PHE A 4 -27.29 0.40 -2.21
N VAL A 5 -27.44 0.64 -0.91
CA VAL A 5 -26.28 0.92 -0.06
C VAL A 5 -25.55 -0.41 0.06
N THR A 6 -24.84 -0.79 -1.01
CA THR A 6 -23.90 -1.90 -0.96
C THR A 6 -22.78 -1.45 -0.03
N SER A 7 -22.69 -2.08 1.14
CA SER A 7 -21.50 -1.97 1.98
C SER A 7 -20.28 -2.30 1.11
N GLN A 8 -19.36 -1.35 0.95
CA GLN A 8 -18.15 -1.57 0.16
C GLN A 8 -17.28 -2.61 0.85
N ASN A 9 -16.99 -3.70 0.15
CA ASN A 9 -16.09 -4.73 0.64
C ASN A 9 -14.72 -4.54 0.00
N TYR A 10 -13.66 -4.60 0.81
CA TYR A 10 -12.30 -4.49 0.33
C TYR A 10 -11.53 -5.79 0.54
N ILE A 11 -10.69 -6.12 -0.44
CA ILE A 11 -9.68 -7.17 -0.29
C ILE A 11 -8.33 -6.55 -0.63
N CYS A 12 -7.42 -6.54 0.33
CA CYS A 12 -6.03 -6.18 0.05
C CYS A 12 -5.24 -7.44 -0.31
N VAL A 13 -4.50 -7.40 -1.40
CA VAL A 13 -3.47 -8.41 -1.68
C VAL A 13 -2.12 -7.76 -1.50
N SER A 14 -1.29 -8.32 -0.62
CA SER A 14 0.05 -7.79 -0.32
C SER A 14 1.12 -8.86 -0.34
N GLY A 15 2.36 -8.43 -0.52
CA GLY A 15 3.52 -9.32 -0.60
C GLY A 15 4.80 -8.65 -0.11
N TYR A 16 5.85 -9.44 0.10
CA TYR A 16 7.13 -8.98 0.67
C TYR A 16 8.13 -8.51 -0.41
N GLY A 17 7.64 -7.99 -1.53
CA GLY A 17 8.44 -7.57 -2.68
C GLY A 17 8.87 -8.73 -3.58
N TRP A 18 8.39 -8.74 -4.83
CA TRP A 18 8.64 -9.82 -5.81
C TRP A 18 8.15 -11.22 -5.38
N SER A 19 7.19 -11.27 -4.44
CA SER A 19 6.56 -12.52 -4.00
C SER A 19 5.38 -12.97 -4.87
N GLY A 20 5.04 -12.25 -5.95
CA GLY A 20 3.99 -12.68 -6.88
C GLY A 20 2.56 -12.35 -6.44
N SER A 21 2.34 -11.32 -5.60
CA SER A 21 0.99 -10.88 -5.20
C SER A 21 0.06 -10.57 -6.37
N SER A 22 0.60 -10.09 -7.50
CA SER A 22 -0.17 -9.82 -8.72
C SER A 22 -0.92 -11.05 -9.24
N ALA A 23 -0.36 -12.26 -9.08
CA ALA A 23 -1.04 -13.50 -9.46
C ALA A 23 -2.34 -13.72 -8.67
N CYS A 24 -2.33 -13.39 -7.38
CA CYS A 24 -3.53 -13.46 -6.56
C CYS A 24 -4.52 -12.33 -6.89
N VAL A 25 -4.06 -11.13 -7.22
CA VAL A 25 -4.93 -10.05 -7.74
C VAL A 25 -5.64 -10.50 -9.01
N ASP A 26 -4.90 -11.08 -9.96
CA ASP A 26 -5.47 -11.60 -11.20
C ASP A 26 -6.46 -12.74 -10.94
N LEU A 27 -6.16 -13.64 -10.00
CA LEU A 27 -7.06 -14.73 -9.62
C LEU A 27 -8.36 -14.20 -9.01
N LEU A 28 -8.29 -13.20 -8.14
CA LEU A 28 -9.47 -12.62 -7.49
C LEU A 28 -10.41 -11.91 -8.46
N LYS A 29 -9.91 -11.40 -9.60
CA LYS A 29 -10.76 -10.82 -10.65
C LYS A 29 -11.68 -11.85 -11.31
N GLU A 30 -11.44 -13.14 -11.11
CA GLU A 30 -12.27 -14.21 -11.66
C GLU A 30 -13.50 -14.53 -10.78
N PHE A 31 -13.60 -13.92 -9.60
CA PHE A 31 -14.74 -14.04 -8.70
C PHE A 31 -15.88 -13.11 -9.11
N GLU A 32 -17.11 -13.59 -8.96
CA GLU A 32 -18.30 -12.81 -9.28
C GLU A 32 -18.44 -11.57 -8.39
N GLY A 33 -18.67 -10.41 -9.00
CA GLY A 33 -18.83 -9.13 -8.29
C GLY A 33 -17.53 -8.50 -7.80
N PHE A 34 -16.37 -9.05 -8.17
CA PHE A 34 -15.05 -8.54 -7.79
C PHE A 34 -14.47 -7.69 -8.92
N GLY A 35 -13.79 -6.60 -8.56
CA GLY A 35 -12.99 -5.81 -9.49
C GLY A 35 -11.69 -5.39 -8.86
N ALA A 36 -10.63 -5.20 -9.65
CA ALA A 36 -9.31 -4.81 -9.15
C ALA A 36 -8.93 -3.42 -9.67
N LEU A 37 -8.48 -2.56 -8.76
CA LEU A 37 -7.96 -1.27 -9.15
C LEU A 37 -6.63 -1.42 -9.88
N GLN A 38 -6.47 -0.73 -11.00
CA GLN A 38 -5.22 -0.78 -11.76
C GLN A 38 -4.07 -0.08 -11.01
N GLY A 39 -3.09 -0.88 -10.57
CA GLY A 39 -1.87 -0.44 -9.89
C GLY A 39 -2.01 -0.34 -8.37
N GLU A 40 -0.87 -0.20 -7.70
CA GLU A 40 -0.79 -0.26 -6.24
C GLU A 40 -1.43 0.96 -5.54
N PHE A 41 -2.40 0.73 -4.65
CA PHE A 41 -3.10 1.79 -3.89
C PHE A 41 -2.50 1.99 -2.49
N ARG A 42 -1.40 2.74 -2.40
CA ARG A 42 -0.52 2.73 -1.21
C ARG A 42 -0.69 3.91 -0.25
N ILE A 43 -1.81 4.64 -0.35
CA ILE A 43 -2.04 5.87 0.44
C ILE A 43 -1.94 5.65 1.95
N ALA A 44 -2.27 4.44 2.42
CA ALA A 44 -2.26 4.13 3.85
C ALA A 44 -0.86 3.83 4.41
N LYS A 45 0.11 3.47 3.57
CA LYS A 45 1.39 2.88 4.02
C LYS A 45 2.65 3.60 3.52
N ASP A 46 2.58 4.29 2.40
CA ASP A 46 3.74 5.01 1.88
C ASP A 46 3.98 6.30 2.70
N PRO A 47 5.20 6.86 2.68
CA PRO A 47 5.53 8.07 3.42
C PRO A 47 4.58 9.23 3.10
N TYR A 48 4.27 10.02 4.12
CA TYR A 48 3.27 11.10 4.09
C TYR A 48 1.83 10.61 3.88
N GLY A 49 1.59 9.30 3.96
CA GLY A 49 0.27 8.68 3.89
C GLY A 49 -0.53 8.80 5.18
N LEU A 50 -1.63 8.04 5.25
CA LEU A 50 -2.57 8.09 6.38
C LEU A 50 -1.93 7.74 7.72
N ARG A 51 -0.98 6.80 7.75
CA ARG A 51 -0.22 6.43 8.94
C ARG A 51 0.61 7.59 9.52
N ASP A 52 1.30 8.33 8.66
CA ASP A 52 2.12 9.47 9.10
C ASP A 52 1.24 10.64 9.54
N LEU A 53 0.11 10.83 8.85
CA LEU A 53 -0.89 11.82 9.21
C LEU A 53 -1.51 11.49 10.58
N GLU A 54 -1.95 10.26 10.80
CA GLU A 54 -2.46 9.79 12.10
C GLU A 54 -1.40 9.99 13.20
N GLY A 55 -0.19 9.52 12.94
CA GLY A 55 0.93 9.62 13.89
C GLY A 55 1.20 11.06 14.32
N SER A 56 1.00 12.03 13.43
CA SER A 56 1.25 13.46 13.70
C SER A 56 0.05 14.19 14.30
N LEU A 57 -1.17 13.83 13.91
CA LEU A 57 -2.39 14.53 14.35
C LEU A 57 -2.99 13.96 15.64
N VAL A 58 -2.76 12.67 15.91
CA VAL A 58 -3.39 11.94 17.03
C VAL A 58 -2.35 11.57 18.08
N HIS A 59 -1.31 10.82 17.71
CA HIS A 59 -0.44 10.13 18.68
C HIS A 59 0.74 10.99 19.17
N ASN A 60 1.35 11.78 18.29
CA ASN A 60 2.52 12.59 18.58
C ASN A 60 2.27 14.07 18.28
N TRP A 61 1.11 14.54 18.75
CA TRP A 61 0.66 15.90 18.48
C TRP A 61 1.64 16.92 19.04
N ASP A 62 2.03 17.85 18.20
CA ASP A 62 2.86 19.00 18.54
C ASP A 62 2.41 20.23 17.75
N PHE A 63 2.68 21.41 18.30
CA PHE A 63 2.23 22.68 17.75
C PHE A 63 2.71 22.96 16.32
N ILE A 64 3.84 22.41 15.87
CA ILE A 64 4.32 22.67 14.49
C ILE A 64 4.02 21.49 13.55
N ARG A 65 3.84 20.29 14.09
CA ARG A 65 3.77 19.05 13.28
C ARG A 65 2.52 18.93 12.44
N HIS A 66 1.38 19.40 12.94
CA HIS A 66 0.09 19.16 12.29
C HIS A 66 -0.03 19.85 10.92
N ASP A 67 0.37 21.11 10.80
CA ASP A 67 0.35 21.82 9.51
C ASP A 67 1.32 21.22 8.50
N VAL A 68 2.52 20.83 8.96
CA VAL A 68 3.51 20.14 8.12
C VAL A 68 2.98 18.80 7.62
N ALA A 69 2.43 17.97 8.52
CA ALA A 69 1.88 16.66 8.17
C ALA A 69 0.70 16.77 7.18
N ILE A 70 -0.20 17.73 7.38
CA ILE A 70 -1.31 17.98 6.44
C ILE A 70 -0.79 18.40 5.06
N ARG A 71 0.20 19.30 5.00
CA ARG A 71 0.79 19.71 3.72
C ARG A 71 1.50 18.57 3.01
N ASP A 72 2.25 17.76 3.74
CA ASP A 72 2.95 16.60 3.20
C ASP A 72 1.96 15.57 2.66
N PHE A 73 0.87 15.31 3.41
CA PHE A 73 -0.22 14.44 2.96
C PHE A 73 -0.90 14.97 1.69
N LEU A 74 -1.26 16.26 1.62
CA LEU A 74 -1.86 16.85 0.43
C LEU A 74 -0.89 16.87 -0.77
N ALA A 75 0.41 17.08 -0.51
CA ALA A 75 1.44 16.99 -1.55
C ALA A 75 1.57 15.56 -2.08
N PHE A 76 1.48 14.56 -1.21
CA PHE A 76 1.46 13.15 -1.59
C PHE A 76 0.18 12.80 -2.37
N CYS A 77 -1.00 13.24 -1.92
CA CYS A 77 -2.26 13.09 -2.66
C CYS A 77 -2.19 13.70 -4.06
N LYS A 78 -1.46 14.81 -4.24
CA LYS A 78 -1.22 15.40 -5.57
C LYS A 78 -0.37 14.50 -6.47
N VAL A 79 0.57 13.74 -5.91
CA VAL A 79 1.33 12.71 -6.64
C VAL A 79 0.43 11.53 -7.01
N LEU A 80 -0.45 11.12 -6.11
CA LEU A 80 -1.41 10.04 -6.33
C LEU A 80 -2.44 10.39 -7.41
N SER A 81 -2.96 11.61 -7.36
CA SER A 81 -3.96 12.17 -8.29
C SER A 81 -3.42 12.29 -9.73
N ARG A 82 -2.24 12.90 -9.91
CA ARG A 82 -1.72 13.23 -11.25
C ARG A 82 -1.30 12.01 -12.07
N GLY A 83 -1.41 12.12 -13.38
CA GLY A 83 -0.85 11.15 -14.33
C GLY A 83 0.68 11.17 -14.42
N THR A 84 1.23 10.17 -15.11
CA THR A 84 2.64 10.14 -15.53
C THR A 84 2.70 10.36 -17.04
N GLY A 85 3.61 11.21 -17.51
CA GLY A 85 3.86 11.51 -18.92
C GLY A 85 5.31 11.94 -19.12
N LEU A 86 5.74 12.06 -20.38
CA LEU A 86 7.15 12.30 -20.78
C LEU A 86 7.79 13.53 -20.12
N PHE A 87 7.03 14.61 -19.95
CA PHE A 87 7.49 15.87 -19.36
C PHE A 87 6.93 16.15 -17.96
N SER A 88 6.19 15.19 -17.38
CA SER A 88 5.61 15.35 -16.06
C SER A 88 6.34 14.49 -15.03
N LYS A 89 6.37 14.97 -13.79
CA LYS A 89 6.84 14.15 -12.67
C LYS A 89 5.96 12.91 -12.53
N VAL A 90 6.54 11.81 -12.06
CA VAL A 90 5.85 10.53 -11.80
C VAL A 90 4.60 10.75 -10.93
N GLY A 91 3.52 10.06 -11.26
CA GLY A 91 2.25 10.04 -10.53
C GLY A 91 1.49 8.72 -10.74
N LYS A 92 0.41 8.51 -9.99
CA LYS A 92 -0.36 7.24 -10.01
C LYS A 92 -1.63 7.27 -10.85
N ASN A 93 -2.02 8.45 -11.33
CA ASN A 93 -3.17 8.69 -12.19
C ASN A 93 -4.52 8.31 -11.56
N PHE A 94 -4.65 8.37 -10.23
CA PHE A 94 -5.87 7.91 -9.57
C PHE A 94 -7.09 8.79 -9.85
N ALA A 95 -6.92 10.08 -10.18
CA ALA A 95 -8.05 10.91 -10.60
C ALA A 95 -8.77 10.33 -11.82
N ASN A 96 -8.00 9.90 -12.84
CA ASN A 96 -8.55 9.29 -14.05
C ASN A 96 -9.01 7.85 -13.82
N LYS A 97 -8.23 7.03 -13.09
CA LYS A 97 -8.56 5.62 -12.86
C LYS A 97 -9.83 5.44 -12.03
N LEU A 98 -10.09 6.35 -11.10
CA LEU A 98 -11.28 6.33 -10.23
C LEU A 98 -12.41 7.21 -10.76
N ASN A 99 -12.14 8.02 -11.80
CA ASN A 99 -13.07 8.99 -12.36
C ASN A 99 -13.64 9.94 -11.27
N ILE A 100 -12.74 10.57 -10.50
CA ILE A 100 -13.06 11.51 -9.43
C ILE A 100 -12.09 12.70 -9.43
N ASP A 101 -12.49 13.81 -8.80
CA ASP A 101 -11.52 14.82 -8.34
C ASP A 101 -10.87 14.35 -7.03
N PHE A 102 -9.81 13.56 -7.17
CA PHE A 102 -9.07 13.01 -6.04
C PHE A 102 -8.58 14.10 -5.08
N MET A 103 -8.17 15.27 -5.58
CA MET A 103 -7.66 16.34 -4.72
C MET A 103 -8.76 17.06 -3.98
N LEU A 104 -9.95 17.19 -4.58
CA LEU A 104 -11.12 17.70 -3.88
C LEU A 104 -11.50 16.80 -2.71
N GLU A 105 -11.61 15.49 -2.95
CA GLU A 105 -11.89 14.50 -1.89
C GLU A 105 -10.85 14.55 -0.77
N SER A 106 -9.55 14.60 -1.11
CA SER A 106 -8.47 14.71 -0.11
C SER A 106 -8.53 16.00 0.69
N LYS A 107 -8.88 17.13 0.07
CA LYS A 107 -9.02 18.42 0.77
C LYS A 107 -10.22 18.42 1.69
N SER A 108 -11.37 17.94 1.21
CA SER A 108 -12.58 17.83 2.03
C SER A 108 -12.35 16.91 3.24
N TYR A 109 -11.57 15.84 3.09
CA TYR A 109 -11.13 15.02 4.23
C TYR A 109 -10.30 15.81 5.24
N ILE A 110 -9.30 16.56 4.79
CA ILE A 110 -8.48 17.42 5.67
C ILE A 110 -9.33 18.49 6.35
N ASP A 111 -10.29 19.10 5.65
CA ASP A 111 -11.18 20.11 6.21
C ASP A 111 -12.01 19.54 7.36
N ARG A 112 -12.50 18.29 7.25
CA ARG A 112 -13.23 17.61 8.34
C ARG A 112 -12.36 17.30 9.56
N LEU A 113 -11.05 17.13 9.38
CA LEU A 113 -10.10 16.95 10.49
C LEU A 113 -9.60 18.27 11.09
N THR A 114 -9.76 19.39 10.37
CA THR A 114 -9.19 20.68 10.74
C THR A 114 -10.13 21.43 11.66
N ASN A 115 -9.65 21.84 12.84
CA ASN A 115 -10.44 22.62 13.78
C ASN A 115 -10.51 24.10 13.37
N MET A 116 -9.40 24.65 12.87
CA MET A 116 -9.34 26.01 12.36
C MET A 116 -8.23 26.21 11.34
N ILE A 117 -8.38 27.24 10.50
CA ILE A 117 -7.33 27.74 9.61
C ILE A 117 -6.93 29.12 10.12
N TYR A 118 -5.63 29.40 10.20
CA TYR A 118 -5.11 30.67 10.70
C TYR A 118 -3.94 31.17 9.85
N LEU A 119 -3.63 32.47 9.93
CA LEU A 119 -2.43 33.02 9.31
C LEU A 119 -1.26 32.88 10.28
N GLY A 120 -0.23 32.13 9.88
CA GLY A 120 0.97 31.91 10.69
C GLY A 120 2.25 31.98 9.88
N ASP A 121 3.36 32.23 10.56
CA ASP A 121 4.70 32.27 9.97
C ASP A 121 5.66 31.48 10.87
N THR A 122 5.99 30.25 10.46
CA THR A 122 6.91 29.37 11.19
C THR A 122 8.22 29.18 10.41
N PHE A 123 9.33 29.11 11.13
CA PHE A 123 10.65 28.85 10.58
C PHE A 123 10.76 27.48 9.89
N VAL A 124 9.96 26.48 10.31
CA VAL A 124 10.01 25.14 9.73
C VAL A 124 9.67 25.15 8.23
N HIS A 125 8.76 26.03 7.80
CA HIS A 125 8.46 26.21 6.37
C HIS A 125 9.60 26.84 5.57
N ARG A 126 10.68 27.27 6.22
CA ARG A 126 11.84 27.93 5.62
C ARG A 126 13.06 27.01 5.53
N TYR A 127 13.06 25.83 6.13
CA TYR A 127 14.25 24.96 6.11
C TYR A 127 14.60 24.44 4.71
N ASN A 128 13.59 24.16 3.89
CA ASN A 128 13.78 23.58 2.55
C ASN A 128 13.45 24.58 1.42
N ILE A 129 13.36 25.88 1.70
CA ILE A 129 13.10 26.87 0.65
C ILE A 129 14.39 27.17 -0.13
N PRO A 130 14.33 27.27 -1.47
CA PRO A 130 15.47 27.72 -2.26
C PRO A 130 15.97 29.11 -1.84
N ALA A 131 17.28 29.35 -1.98
CA ALA A 131 17.93 30.59 -1.56
C ALA A 131 17.26 31.86 -2.13
N TYR A 132 16.80 31.84 -3.39
CA TYR A 132 16.12 32.98 -4.00
C TYR A 132 14.77 33.29 -3.32
N LYS A 133 13.99 32.28 -2.90
CA LYS A 133 12.74 32.50 -2.16
C LYS A 133 13.02 33.07 -0.78
N ASN A 134 14.08 32.59 -0.12
CA ASN A 134 14.51 33.12 1.17
C ASN A 134 14.92 34.59 1.07
N PHE A 135 15.67 34.95 0.01
CA PHE A 135 16.04 36.33 -0.27
C PHE A 135 14.80 37.23 -0.44
N ILE A 136 13.82 36.80 -1.23
CA ILE A 136 12.56 37.52 -1.41
C ILE A 136 11.81 37.69 -0.08
N MET A 137 11.72 36.65 0.75
CA MET A 137 11.08 36.73 2.07
C MET A 137 11.78 37.74 3.00
N LYS A 138 13.12 37.73 3.02
CA LYS A 138 13.92 38.70 3.78
C LYS A 138 13.70 40.13 3.30
N ALA A 139 13.66 40.34 1.98
CA ALA A 139 13.37 41.65 1.39
C ALA A 139 11.96 42.14 1.77
N ARG A 140 10.94 41.27 1.70
CA ARG A 140 9.57 41.59 2.13
C ARG A 140 9.50 42.02 3.60
N ASN A 141 10.17 41.29 4.49
CA ASN A 141 10.23 41.64 5.90
C ASN A 141 10.88 43.02 6.12
N LYS A 142 11.97 43.34 5.41
CA LYS A 142 12.60 44.68 5.48
C LYS A 142 11.67 45.80 5.02
N LEU A 143 10.74 45.51 4.10
CA LEU A 143 9.72 46.44 3.61
C LEU A 143 8.45 46.46 4.50
N GLY A 144 8.49 45.89 5.70
CA GLY A 144 7.34 45.85 6.62
C GLY A 144 6.21 44.90 6.19
N LYS A 145 6.42 44.06 5.17
CA LYS A 145 5.41 43.09 4.72
C LYS A 145 5.55 41.77 5.47
N ASN A 146 4.44 41.20 5.90
CA ASN A 146 4.42 39.88 6.52
C ASN A 146 4.63 38.75 5.48
N ASN A 147 5.12 37.61 5.97
CA ASN A 147 5.26 36.36 5.21
C ASN A 147 4.33 35.26 5.74
N ALA A 148 3.29 35.66 6.48
CA ALA A 148 2.31 34.73 7.02
C ALA A 148 1.60 33.97 5.89
N LYS A 149 1.32 32.70 6.14
CA LYS A 149 0.61 31.80 5.23
C LYS A 149 -0.56 31.19 5.97
N LEU A 150 -1.59 30.78 5.23
CA LEU A 150 -2.66 29.96 5.77
C LEU A 150 -2.06 28.65 6.29
N MET A 151 -2.29 28.37 7.56
CA MET A 151 -1.87 27.18 8.27
C MET A 151 -3.10 26.45 8.80
N TYR A 152 -3.03 25.12 8.81
CA TYR A 152 -4.04 24.27 9.39
C TYR A 152 -3.78 24.12 10.88
N PHE A 153 -4.82 24.06 11.70
CA PHE A 153 -4.76 23.60 13.09
C PHE A 153 -5.71 22.41 13.24
N ALA A 154 -5.16 21.22 13.44
CA ALA A 154 -5.90 19.98 13.53
C ALA A 154 -5.43 19.15 14.73
N ARG A 155 -6.37 18.70 15.55
CA ARG A 155 -6.15 17.79 16.68
C ARG A 155 -7.37 16.88 16.90
N PRO A 156 -7.74 16.05 15.92
CA PRO A 156 -8.78 15.04 16.10
C PRO A 156 -8.35 14.02 17.16
N ASN A 157 -9.31 13.45 17.90
CA ASN A 157 -9.04 12.23 18.67
C ASN A 157 -8.99 11.02 17.72
N GLU A 158 -8.53 9.86 18.20
CA GLU A 158 -8.37 8.66 17.37
C GLU A 158 -9.70 8.20 16.75
N VAL A 159 -10.80 8.26 17.51
CA VAL A 159 -12.12 7.80 17.02
C VAL A 159 -12.59 8.65 15.85
N ASP A 160 -12.50 9.98 15.98
CA ASP A 160 -12.87 10.91 14.92
C ASP A 160 -11.94 10.75 13.70
N PHE A 161 -10.63 10.66 13.91
CA PHE A 161 -9.69 10.46 12.81
C PHE A 161 -10.00 9.20 12.01
N ILE A 162 -10.22 8.07 12.68
CA ILE A 162 -10.52 6.79 12.04
C ILE A 162 -11.87 6.83 11.32
N ARG A 163 -12.90 7.46 11.91
CA ARG A 163 -14.20 7.64 11.24
C ARG A 163 -14.03 8.43 9.94
N GLU A 164 -13.44 9.61 10.01
CA GLU A 164 -13.27 10.48 8.84
C GLU A 164 -12.36 9.85 7.78
N THR A 165 -11.37 9.07 8.19
CA THR A 165 -10.48 8.34 7.27
C THR A 165 -11.23 7.23 6.53
N ARG A 166 -12.08 6.48 7.23
CA ARG A 166 -12.92 5.45 6.61
C ARG A 166 -13.87 6.04 5.59
N ASP A 167 -14.52 7.15 5.94
CA ASP A 167 -15.43 7.84 5.03
C ASP A 167 -14.69 8.44 3.83
N TYR A 168 -13.46 8.93 4.02
CA TYR A 168 -12.60 9.38 2.93
C TYR A 168 -12.22 8.23 1.99
N ILE A 169 -11.77 7.08 2.51
CA ILE A 169 -11.43 5.93 1.67
C ILE A 169 -12.64 5.47 0.86
N ASP A 170 -13.82 5.38 1.48
CA ASP A 170 -15.05 4.99 0.79
C ASP A 170 -15.47 6.01 -0.28
N SER A 171 -15.28 7.31 -0.04
CA SER A 171 -15.60 8.35 -1.03
C SER A 171 -14.73 8.27 -2.28
N LEU A 172 -13.48 7.81 -2.16
CA LEU A 172 -12.59 7.59 -3.31
C LEU A 172 -13.09 6.48 -4.24
N PHE A 173 -13.82 5.49 -3.74
CA PHE A 173 -14.15 4.28 -4.49
C PHE A 173 -15.63 4.13 -4.84
N VAL A 174 -16.54 4.86 -4.16
CA VAL A 174 -17.99 4.69 -4.35
C VAL A 174 -18.44 4.81 -5.80
N ASN A 175 -17.95 5.81 -6.52
CA ASN A 175 -18.30 6.02 -7.93
C ASN A 175 -17.71 4.92 -8.81
N TYR A 176 -16.43 4.59 -8.60
CA TYR A 176 -15.73 3.56 -9.34
C TYR A 176 -16.45 2.19 -9.22
N MET A 177 -16.77 1.76 -8.00
CA MET A 177 -17.43 0.48 -7.78
C MET A 177 -18.84 0.44 -8.41
N SER A 178 -19.56 1.56 -8.38
CA SER A 178 -20.88 1.67 -9.00
C SER A 178 -20.81 1.56 -10.53
N VAL A 179 -19.85 2.25 -11.16
CA VAL A 179 -19.65 2.22 -12.63
C VAL A 179 -19.22 0.83 -13.10
N GLU A 180 -18.26 0.21 -12.39
CA GLU A 180 -17.77 -1.14 -12.70
C GLU A 180 -18.77 -2.24 -12.30
N LYS A 181 -19.87 -1.89 -11.61
CA LYS A 181 -20.90 -2.82 -11.12
C LYS A 181 -20.32 -3.95 -10.25
N ILE A 182 -19.37 -3.60 -9.38
CA ILE A 182 -18.72 -4.52 -8.44
C ILE A 182 -19.19 -4.24 -7.02
N ASN A 183 -19.19 -5.28 -6.19
CA ASN A 183 -19.49 -5.17 -4.75
C ASN A 183 -18.24 -5.34 -3.88
N THR A 184 -17.14 -5.83 -4.47
CA THR A 184 -15.87 -6.08 -3.78
C THR A 184 -14.71 -5.51 -4.59
N LEU A 185 -13.93 -4.62 -3.98
CA LEU A 185 -12.76 -4.00 -4.58
C LEU A 185 -11.47 -4.66 -4.09
N VAL A 186 -10.69 -5.19 -5.03
CA VAL A 186 -9.36 -5.74 -4.81
C VAL A 186 -8.32 -4.63 -4.96
N LEU A 187 -7.54 -4.41 -3.90
CA LEU A 187 -6.50 -3.40 -3.82
C LEU A 187 -5.13 -4.08 -3.70
N ASP A 188 -4.24 -3.82 -4.66
CA ASP A 188 -2.86 -4.30 -4.58
C ASP A 188 -2.03 -3.38 -3.66
N GLN A 189 -1.32 -3.99 -2.72
CA GLN A 189 -0.38 -3.35 -1.81
C GLN A 189 -0.99 -2.27 -0.89
N ALA A 190 -2.30 -2.23 -0.64
CA ALA A 190 -2.89 -1.17 0.21
C ALA A 190 -2.46 -1.25 1.68
N ILE A 191 -2.31 -2.47 2.20
CA ILE A 191 -1.93 -2.74 3.59
C ILE A 191 -0.54 -3.37 3.62
N PRO A 192 0.41 -2.87 4.42
CA PRO A 192 1.73 -3.48 4.54
C PRO A 192 1.63 -4.84 5.26
N PRO A 193 2.33 -5.90 4.79
CA PRO A 193 2.38 -7.18 5.47
C PRO A 193 2.97 -7.17 6.89
N THR A 194 3.59 -6.05 7.28
CA THR A 194 4.28 -5.85 8.56
C THR A 194 3.46 -5.09 9.60
N ASN A 195 2.34 -4.47 9.20
CA ASN A 195 1.48 -3.71 10.08
C ASN A 195 0.02 -3.76 9.58
N ILE A 196 -0.59 -4.92 9.72
CA ILE A 196 -1.85 -5.26 9.08
C ILE A 196 -3.00 -4.64 9.86
N ILE A 197 -3.12 -4.92 11.16
CA ILE A 197 -4.19 -4.41 12.01
C ILE A 197 -4.11 -2.88 12.10
N GLY A 198 -2.91 -2.33 12.31
CA GLY A 198 -2.71 -0.89 12.43
C GLY A 198 -2.98 -0.09 11.16
N THR A 199 -3.10 -0.75 9.99
CA THR A 199 -3.47 -0.10 8.72
C THR A 199 -4.88 -0.48 8.27
N SER A 200 -5.36 -1.69 8.60
CA SER A 200 -6.71 -2.17 8.26
C SER A 200 -7.80 -1.29 8.88
N LYS A 201 -7.52 -0.66 10.02
CA LYS A 201 -8.47 0.22 10.72
C LYS A 201 -8.99 1.38 9.87
N TYR A 202 -8.28 1.79 8.82
CA TYR A 202 -8.70 2.86 7.90
C TYR A 202 -9.79 2.45 6.90
N PHE A 203 -10.11 1.16 6.83
CA PHE A 203 -11.15 0.63 5.95
C PHE A 203 -12.32 0.15 6.82
N LYS A 204 -13.56 0.31 6.34
CA LYS A 204 -14.75 -0.17 7.09
C LYS A 204 -14.81 -1.70 7.12
N ASN A 205 -14.57 -2.35 5.99
CA ASN A 205 -14.54 -3.80 5.88
C ASN A 205 -13.43 -4.25 4.92
N ILE A 206 -12.32 -4.76 5.46
CA ILE A 206 -11.20 -5.23 4.65
C ILE A 206 -10.69 -6.59 5.11
N LYS A 207 -10.51 -7.51 4.15
CA LYS A 207 -9.76 -8.75 4.33
C LYS A 207 -8.40 -8.64 3.64
N VAL A 208 -7.38 -9.32 4.17
CA VAL A 208 -6.01 -9.23 3.66
C VAL A 208 -5.51 -10.60 3.23
N ILE A 209 -5.03 -10.71 2.01
CA ILE A 209 -4.34 -11.90 1.50
C ILE A 209 -2.86 -11.56 1.35
N ILE A 210 -2.01 -12.30 2.07
CA ILE A 210 -0.56 -12.17 1.99
C ILE A 210 -0.02 -13.30 1.12
N VAL A 211 0.61 -12.94 0.00
CA VAL A 211 1.28 -13.89 -0.89
C VAL A 211 2.78 -13.84 -0.63
N ASP A 212 3.32 -15.00 -0.27
CA ASP A 212 4.76 -15.21 -0.10
C ASP A 212 5.30 -16.21 -1.15
N ARG A 213 6.62 -16.24 -1.35
CA ARG A 213 7.28 -17.01 -2.40
C ARG A 213 8.62 -17.53 -1.88
N ASP A 214 9.09 -18.64 -2.46
CA ASP A 214 10.37 -19.23 -2.10
C ASP A 214 11.49 -18.16 -2.09
N PRO A 215 12.23 -18.02 -0.98
CA PRO A 215 13.27 -17.00 -0.83
C PRO A 215 14.34 -17.07 -1.91
N ARG A 216 14.64 -18.26 -2.43
CA ARG A 216 15.66 -18.46 -3.47
C ARG A 216 15.18 -17.90 -4.81
N ASP A 217 13.90 -18.08 -5.11
CA ASP A 217 13.25 -17.52 -6.30
C ASP A 217 13.10 -15.99 -6.24
N ILE A 218 12.86 -15.44 -5.05
CA ILE A 218 12.88 -13.99 -4.84
C ILE A 218 14.30 -13.45 -5.09
N TYR A 219 15.33 -14.07 -4.49
CA TYR A 219 16.72 -13.66 -4.68
C TYR A 219 17.12 -13.68 -6.16
N ALA A 220 16.91 -14.80 -6.86
CA ALA A 220 17.27 -14.95 -8.26
C ALA A 220 16.60 -13.89 -9.15
N ASN A 221 15.33 -13.55 -8.86
CA ASN A 221 14.60 -12.52 -9.60
C ASN A 221 15.13 -11.10 -9.28
N MET A 222 15.45 -10.79 -8.02
CA MET A 222 16.05 -9.50 -7.63
C MET A 222 17.38 -9.26 -8.35
N VAL A 223 18.27 -10.26 -8.37
CA VAL A 223 19.55 -10.18 -9.09
C VAL A 223 19.31 -9.93 -10.58
N LYS A 224 18.47 -10.75 -11.21
CA LYS A 224 18.14 -10.64 -12.65
C LYS A 224 17.60 -9.27 -13.04
N ARG A 225 16.84 -8.62 -12.17
CA ARG A 225 16.15 -7.35 -12.46
C ARG A 225 16.89 -6.12 -11.99
N SER A 226 17.93 -6.27 -11.16
CA SER A 226 18.64 -5.17 -10.49
C SER A 226 17.68 -4.17 -9.82
N ARG A 227 16.71 -4.72 -9.06
CA ARG A 227 15.70 -3.95 -8.33
C ARG A 227 15.72 -4.33 -6.85
N LEU A 228 15.25 -3.41 -6.00
CA LEU A 228 15.35 -3.53 -4.54
C LEU A 228 16.81 -3.75 -4.13
N LEU A 229 17.13 -4.82 -3.42
CA LEU A 229 18.50 -5.18 -3.09
C LEU A 229 19.32 -5.69 -4.27
N GLY A 230 18.69 -5.99 -5.41
CA GLY A 230 19.33 -6.63 -6.56
C GLY A 230 20.64 -5.99 -7.03
N SER A 231 20.78 -4.67 -6.93
CA SER A 231 22.01 -3.95 -7.28
C SER A 231 23.18 -4.21 -6.33
N ASP A 232 22.91 -4.60 -5.08
CA ASP A 232 23.92 -4.97 -4.08
C ASP A 232 24.11 -6.50 -4.01
N LEU A 233 23.15 -7.28 -4.52
CA LEU A 233 23.22 -8.75 -4.52
C LEU A 233 24.17 -9.34 -5.56
N SER A 234 24.84 -8.53 -6.38
CA SER A 234 25.96 -8.95 -7.23
C SER A 234 27.30 -9.03 -6.49
N ASN A 235 27.36 -8.64 -5.21
CA ASN A 235 28.57 -8.62 -4.39
C ASN A 235 28.82 -9.96 -3.65
N ILE A 236 30.06 -10.15 -3.17
CA ILE A 236 30.54 -11.39 -2.50
C ILE A 236 29.71 -11.75 -1.25
N ASP A 237 29.15 -10.77 -0.54
CA ASP A 237 28.36 -10.97 0.70
C ASP A 237 26.84 -10.98 0.49
N SER A 238 26.39 -11.06 -0.77
CA SER A 238 24.99 -10.92 -1.18
C SER A 238 24.01 -11.84 -0.44
N ALA A 239 24.37 -13.12 -0.24
CA ALA A 239 23.51 -14.08 0.45
C ALA A 239 23.20 -13.66 1.89
N THR A 240 24.21 -13.20 2.64
CA THR A 240 24.05 -12.80 4.04
C THR A 240 23.13 -11.58 4.17
N LYS A 241 23.37 -10.55 3.35
CA LYS A 241 22.55 -9.33 3.34
C LYS A 241 21.11 -9.63 2.97
N TYR A 242 20.91 -10.49 1.95
CA TYR A 242 19.57 -10.92 1.56
C TYR A 242 18.86 -11.68 2.70
N ILE A 243 19.52 -12.63 3.35
CA ILE A 243 18.95 -13.39 4.47
C ILE A 243 18.52 -12.45 5.60
N GLN A 244 19.36 -11.47 5.96
CA GLN A 244 19.01 -10.47 6.97
C GLN A 244 17.81 -9.63 6.53
N TRP A 245 17.83 -9.10 5.31
CA TRP A 245 16.72 -8.32 4.77
C TRP A 245 15.42 -9.12 4.73
N HIS A 246 15.45 -10.38 4.29
CA HIS A 246 14.31 -11.27 4.20
C HIS A 246 13.68 -11.52 5.59
N LYS A 247 14.52 -11.79 6.60
CA LYS A 247 14.08 -11.95 8.00
C LYS A 247 13.48 -10.67 8.57
N GLN A 248 14.13 -9.51 8.35
CA GLN A 248 13.63 -8.23 8.86
C GLN A 248 12.30 -7.81 8.21
N LEU A 249 12.14 -8.06 6.91
CA LEU A 249 10.92 -7.68 6.19
C LEU A 249 9.68 -8.49 6.61
N ARG A 250 9.87 -9.69 7.15
CA ARG A 250 8.78 -10.55 7.67
C ARG A 250 8.52 -10.37 9.16
N ARG A 251 9.24 -9.46 9.82
CA ARG A 251 8.98 -9.11 11.21
C ARG A 251 7.63 -8.39 11.32
N MET A 252 6.70 -9.02 12.03
CA MET A 252 5.38 -8.45 12.29
C MET A 252 5.44 -7.34 13.36
N SER A 253 4.49 -6.41 13.28
CA SER A 253 4.30 -5.40 14.32
C SER A 253 3.86 -6.05 15.64
N VAL A 254 4.13 -5.38 16.77
CA VAL A 254 3.67 -5.85 18.10
C VAL A 254 2.14 -6.00 18.15
N ILE A 255 1.42 -5.08 17.49
CA ILE A 255 -0.05 -5.11 17.41
C ILE A 255 -0.52 -6.37 16.69
N ASP A 256 0.10 -6.71 15.56
CA ASP A 256 -0.27 -7.89 14.81
C ASP A 256 0.10 -9.18 15.56
N SER A 257 1.29 -9.23 16.17
CA SER A 257 1.75 -10.40 16.92
C SER A 257 0.91 -10.71 18.16
N ASN A 258 0.30 -9.71 18.77
CA ASN A 258 -0.53 -9.87 19.97
C ASN A 258 -2.02 -10.07 19.65
N ASN A 259 -2.42 -10.05 18.38
CA ASN A 259 -3.82 -10.17 17.99
C ASN A 259 -4.20 -11.64 17.79
N ILE A 260 -4.98 -12.19 18.73
CA ILE A 260 -5.42 -13.59 18.73
C ILE A 260 -6.42 -13.94 17.61
N ASP A 261 -7.09 -12.95 17.04
CA ASP A 261 -8.14 -13.12 16.04
C ASP A 261 -7.66 -12.76 14.62
N ILE A 262 -6.36 -12.51 14.45
CA ILE A 262 -5.80 -11.97 13.21
C ILE A 262 -6.06 -12.86 11.99
N ASP A 263 -6.11 -14.17 12.17
CA ASP A 263 -6.35 -15.15 11.11
C ASP A 263 -7.78 -15.07 10.53
N LYS A 264 -8.73 -14.44 11.23
CA LYS A 264 -10.07 -14.15 10.68
C LYS A 264 -10.02 -13.09 9.57
N TYR A 265 -8.98 -12.25 9.58
CA TYR A 265 -8.81 -11.12 8.67
C TYR A 265 -7.66 -11.31 7.69
N ILE A 266 -6.84 -12.36 7.88
CA ILE A 266 -5.66 -12.62 7.07
C ILE A 266 -5.65 -14.06 6.53
N LEU A 267 -5.45 -14.19 5.22
CA LEU A 267 -5.08 -15.45 4.59
C LEU A 267 -3.66 -15.37 4.07
N ARG A 268 -2.82 -16.35 4.41
CA ARG A 268 -1.45 -16.47 3.89
C ARG A 268 -1.41 -17.57 2.84
N LEU A 269 -0.86 -17.26 1.66
CA LEU A 269 -0.71 -18.19 0.54
C LEU A 269 0.73 -18.20 0.04
N SER A 270 1.19 -19.37 -0.38
CA SER A 270 2.41 -19.49 -1.19
C SER A 270 2.08 -19.21 -2.65
N PHE A 271 2.96 -18.50 -3.34
CA PHE A 271 2.90 -18.27 -4.77
C PHE A 271 2.94 -19.58 -5.56
N GLU A 272 3.75 -20.52 -5.11
CA GLU A 272 3.86 -21.85 -5.71
C GLU A 272 2.56 -22.62 -5.60
N ASP A 273 1.90 -22.62 -4.43
CA ASP A 273 0.57 -23.23 -4.27
C ASP A 273 -0.49 -22.52 -5.13
N LEU A 274 -0.46 -21.19 -5.24
CA LEU A 274 -1.37 -20.42 -6.08
C LEU A 274 -1.29 -20.83 -7.56
N VAL A 275 -0.09 -21.13 -8.05
CA VAL A 275 0.16 -21.51 -9.45
C VAL A 275 0.00 -23.02 -9.68
N LEU A 276 0.61 -23.85 -8.83
CA LEU A 276 0.72 -25.30 -9.03
C LEU A 276 -0.48 -26.06 -8.45
N LYS A 277 -1.10 -25.55 -7.39
CA LYS A 277 -2.24 -26.17 -6.68
C LYS A 277 -3.43 -25.20 -6.68
N ARG A 278 -3.74 -24.68 -7.88
CA ARG A 278 -4.73 -23.62 -8.09
C ARG A 278 -6.08 -23.91 -7.44
N ASP A 279 -6.67 -25.08 -7.70
CA ASP A 279 -8.02 -25.39 -7.20
C ASP A 279 -8.04 -25.42 -5.66
N ASN A 280 -7.03 -26.02 -5.01
CA ASN A 280 -6.86 -25.96 -3.55
C ASN A 280 -6.70 -24.51 -3.03
N SER A 281 -5.98 -23.67 -3.77
CA SER A 281 -5.82 -22.25 -3.42
C SER A 281 -7.14 -21.48 -3.54
N VAL A 282 -7.95 -21.77 -4.56
CA VAL A 282 -9.29 -21.20 -4.74
C VAL A 282 -10.21 -21.62 -3.58
N GLU A 283 -10.20 -22.89 -3.18
CA GLU A 283 -10.99 -23.37 -2.03
C GLU A 283 -10.60 -22.66 -0.72
N LYS A 284 -9.30 -22.50 -0.47
CA LYS A 284 -8.81 -21.73 0.70
C LYS A 284 -9.31 -20.28 0.66
N ILE A 285 -9.27 -19.64 -0.51
CA ILE A 285 -9.76 -18.28 -0.71
C ILE A 285 -11.28 -18.22 -0.47
N ILE A 286 -12.08 -19.11 -1.07
CA ILE A 286 -13.54 -19.16 -0.86
C ILE A 286 -13.87 -19.32 0.63
N LYS A 287 -13.21 -20.26 1.32
CA LYS A 287 -13.41 -20.47 2.76
C LYS A 287 -13.06 -19.23 3.59
N PHE A 288 -11.97 -18.56 3.24
CA PHE A 288 -11.53 -17.34 3.92
C PHE A 288 -12.47 -16.16 3.67
N LEU A 289 -12.92 -15.97 2.43
CA LEU A 289 -13.86 -14.91 2.06
C LEU A 289 -15.23 -15.16 2.69
N GLY A 290 -15.65 -16.42 2.79
CA GLY A 290 -16.96 -16.82 3.29
C GLY A 290 -18.10 -16.38 2.35
N GLY A 291 -19.34 -16.63 2.77
CA GLY A 291 -20.54 -16.30 2.00
C GLY A 291 -20.63 -17.04 0.66
N ASP A 292 -21.40 -16.48 -0.28
CA ASP A 292 -21.65 -17.06 -1.60
C ASP A 292 -20.56 -16.74 -2.63
N ALA A 293 -19.29 -16.62 -2.22
CA ALA A 293 -18.21 -16.28 -3.14
C ALA A 293 -18.07 -17.33 -4.27
N GLN A 294 -18.38 -16.94 -5.51
CA GLN A 294 -18.34 -17.82 -6.68
C GLN A 294 -17.14 -17.51 -7.58
N HIS A 295 -16.33 -18.52 -7.87
CA HIS A 295 -15.25 -18.46 -8.86
C HIS A 295 -15.78 -18.91 -10.23
N LYS A 296 -16.27 -17.95 -11.05
CA LYS A 296 -16.98 -18.26 -12.31
C LYS A 296 -16.12 -18.09 -13.57
N ASN A 297 -15.17 -17.16 -13.57
CA ASN A 297 -14.42 -16.77 -14.77
C ASN A 297 -13.04 -17.44 -14.82
N LYS A 298 -12.99 -18.77 -14.69
CA LYS A 298 -11.73 -19.54 -14.62
C LYS A 298 -10.85 -19.26 -15.85
N ASP A 299 -9.58 -18.96 -15.60
CA ASP A 299 -8.51 -18.73 -16.59
C ASP A 299 -8.69 -17.49 -17.49
N VAL A 300 -9.64 -16.61 -17.17
CA VAL A 300 -9.85 -15.36 -17.92
C VAL A 300 -8.79 -14.30 -17.59
N TYR A 301 -8.39 -14.21 -16.32
CA TYR A 301 -7.46 -13.18 -15.86
C TYR A 301 -6.14 -13.76 -15.34
N PHE A 302 -6.21 -14.88 -14.61
CA PHE A 302 -5.04 -15.53 -14.06
C PHE A 302 -4.62 -16.70 -14.96
N SER A 303 -3.40 -16.64 -15.48
CA SER A 303 -2.78 -17.73 -16.23
C SER A 303 -1.72 -18.45 -15.38
N PRO A 304 -2.01 -19.67 -14.86
CA PRO A 304 -1.01 -20.47 -14.15
C PRO A 304 0.21 -20.76 -15.00
N ALA A 305 0.04 -21.07 -16.29
CA ALA A 305 1.14 -21.37 -17.20
C ALA A 305 2.11 -20.19 -17.39
N TYR A 306 1.59 -18.96 -17.43
CA TYR A 306 2.45 -17.76 -17.46
C TYR A 306 3.24 -17.60 -16.16
N SER A 307 2.57 -17.77 -15.01
CA SER A 307 3.16 -17.59 -13.69
C SER A 307 4.16 -18.71 -13.32
N ALA A 308 3.95 -19.94 -13.79
CA ALA A 308 4.79 -21.10 -13.54
C ALA A 308 6.24 -20.92 -14.01
N LYS A 309 6.47 -20.07 -15.02
CA LYS A 309 7.82 -19.69 -15.48
C LYS A 309 8.64 -18.95 -14.41
N ASN A 310 7.98 -18.47 -13.36
CA ASN A 310 8.61 -17.82 -12.22
C ASN A 310 8.72 -18.77 -11.01
N ILE A 311 8.65 -20.08 -11.17
CA ILE A 311 8.88 -21.04 -10.08
C ILE A 311 10.15 -21.82 -10.39
N GLY A 312 11.03 -21.96 -9.40
CA GLY A 312 12.29 -22.67 -9.53
C GLY A 312 13.34 -21.96 -10.39
N LEU A 313 13.25 -20.63 -10.53
CA LEU A 313 14.29 -19.79 -11.17
C LEU A 313 15.66 -20.05 -10.53
N TRP A 314 15.68 -20.23 -9.21
CA TRP A 314 16.89 -20.48 -8.44
C TRP A 314 17.69 -21.71 -8.90
N LYS A 315 17.04 -22.72 -9.49
CA LYS A 315 17.70 -23.92 -10.01
C LYS A 315 18.68 -23.62 -11.14
N SER A 316 18.43 -22.53 -11.88
CA SER A 316 19.27 -22.07 -12.98
C SER A 316 20.24 -20.96 -12.59
N TYR A 317 20.27 -20.57 -11.30
CA TYR A 317 21.15 -19.50 -10.84
C TYR A 317 22.61 -19.96 -10.85
N THR A 318 23.52 -19.11 -11.34
CA THR A 318 24.92 -19.51 -11.61
C THR A 318 25.66 -19.99 -10.38
N ASP A 319 25.44 -19.36 -9.22
CA ASP A 319 26.10 -19.72 -7.97
C ASP A 319 25.15 -20.47 -7.04
N GLN A 320 25.16 -21.80 -7.11
CA GLN A 320 24.32 -22.65 -6.26
C GLN A 320 24.72 -22.61 -4.78
N SER A 321 25.96 -22.25 -4.44
CA SER A 321 26.39 -22.14 -3.04
C SER A 321 25.61 -21.05 -2.29
N VAL A 322 25.23 -19.98 -3.01
CA VAL A 322 24.32 -18.95 -2.49
C VAL A 322 22.93 -19.52 -2.23
N MET A 323 22.40 -20.35 -3.13
CA MET A 323 21.09 -20.97 -2.98
C MET A 323 21.05 -21.96 -1.82
N ASP A 324 22.10 -22.73 -1.63
CA ASP A 324 22.25 -23.64 -0.49
C ASP A 324 22.27 -22.88 0.83
N LYS A 325 23.03 -21.77 0.88
CA LYS A 325 23.08 -20.91 2.07
C LYS A 325 21.72 -20.29 2.38
N ILE A 326 21.01 -19.78 1.38
CA ILE A 326 19.64 -19.24 1.54
C ILE A 326 18.70 -20.34 2.01
N SER A 327 18.75 -21.53 1.38
CA SER A 327 17.91 -22.67 1.72
C SER A 327 18.10 -23.11 3.17
N LYS A 328 19.35 -23.16 3.63
CA LYS A 328 19.70 -23.55 5.00
C LYS A 328 19.24 -22.53 6.03
N GLU A 329 19.45 -21.24 5.76
CA GLU A 329 19.18 -20.16 6.73
C GLU A 329 17.72 -19.69 6.75
N LEU A 330 16.95 -20.01 5.70
CA LEU A 330 15.54 -19.67 5.50
C LEU A 330 14.70 -20.92 5.19
N GLU A 331 15.07 -22.07 5.76
CA GLU A 331 14.42 -23.36 5.49
C GLU A 331 12.90 -23.31 5.66
N SER A 332 12.42 -22.69 6.75
CA SER A 332 10.99 -22.54 7.04
C SER A 332 10.22 -21.67 6.04
N TYR A 333 10.90 -20.90 5.20
CA TYR A 333 10.32 -20.09 4.13
C TYR A 333 10.45 -20.74 2.75
N CYS A 334 11.28 -21.78 2.62
CA CYS A 334 11.46 -22.49 1.35
C CYS A 334 10.22 -23.31 1.03
N TYR A 335 9.86 -23.33 -0.26
CA TYR A 335 8.73 -24.14 -0.69
C TYR A 335 9.14 -25.61 -0.75
N ALA A 336 8.54 -26.42 0.13
CA ALA A 336 8.61 -27.88 0.07
C ALA A 336 7.49 -28.37 -0.86
N GLY A 337 7.80 -28.43 -2.15
CA GLY A 337 6.90 -28.89 -3.21
C GLY A 337 6.85 -30.39 -3.32
#